data_AF-A0A969ADV7-F1
#
_entry.id   AF-A0A969ADV7-F1
#
_cell.length_a   1.000
_cell.length_b   1.000
_cell.length_c   1.000
_cell.angle_alpha   90.00
_cell.angle_beta   90.00
_cell.angle_gamma   90.00
#
_symmetry.space_group_name_H-M   'P 1'
#
loop_
_entity.id
_entity.type
_entity.pdbx_description
1 polymer ?
#
loop_
_entity_poly.entity_id
_entity_poly.type
_entity_poly.pdbx_seq_one_letter_code
_entity_poly.pdbx_strand_id
1 'polypeptide(L)' 'MATCKNGEKPKNTVTDDVSIWFEWARKERLVLAMSSGVVYTPDGEAVEIEEMMQRCPKKD' A
#
# COMPACT_ATOMS: atom_id res chain seq x y z
N MET A 1 -28.36 18.22 19.73
CA MET A 1 -28.51 17.40 18.51
C MET A 1 -27.13 16.90 18.12
N ALA A 2 -26.83 15.62 18.36
CA ALA A 2 -25.53 15.07 18.01
C ALA A 2 -25.55 14.69 16.53
N THR A 3 -24.82 15.44 15.70
CA THR A 3 -24.53 15.03 14.32
C THR A 3 -23.50 13.90 14.39
N CYS A 4 -23.98 12.66 14.30
CA CYS A 4 -23.12 11.51 14.11
C CYS A 4 -22.49 11.64 12.73
N LYS A 5 -21.24 12.14 12.69
CA LYS A 5 -20.42 12.18 11.49
C LYS A 5 -20.35 10.75 10.96
N ASN A 6 -20.81 10.53 9.72
CA ASN A 6 -20.72 9.24 9.04
C ASN A 6 -19.30 8.70 9.21
N GLY A 7 -19.16 7.66 10.02
CA GLY A 7 -17.94 6.90 10.16
C GLY A 7 -17.79 5.97 8.95
N GLU A 8 -17.73 6.53 7.75
CA GLU A 8 -17.18 5.80 6.61
C GLU A 8 -15.71 5.58 6.94
N LYS A 9 -15.40 4.39 7.46
CA LYS A 9 -14.02 3.93 7.51
C LYS A 9 -13.51 4.02 6.07
N PRO A 10 -12.39 4.71 5.82
CA PRO A 10 -11.77 4.66 4.50
C PRO A 10 -11.63 3.19 4.17
N LYS A 11 -12.31 2.77 3.10
CA LYS A 11 -12.30 1.39 2.66
C LYS A 11 -10.85 1.12 2.33
N ASN A 12 -10.15 0.45 3.26
CA ASN A 12 -8.77 -0.01 3.09
C ASN A 12 -8.83 -1.09 2.01
N THR A 13 -9.06 -0.64 0.78
CA THR A 13 -9.26 -1.47 -0.39
C THR A 13 -7.87 -1.77 -0.88
N VAL A 14 -7.17 -2.62 -0.13
CA VAL A 14 -6.09 -3.38 -0.72
C VAL A 14 -6.77 -4.19 -1.81
N THR A 15 -6.65 -3.74 -3.05
CA THR A 15 -7.18 -4.46 -4.20
C THR A 15 -6.32 -5.71 -4.42
N ASP A 16 -6.86 -6.70 -5.14
CA ASP A 16 -6.06 -7.86 -5.55
C ASP A 16 -4.77 -7.44 -6.27
N ASP A 17 -4.85 -6.36 -7.06
CA ASP A 17 -3.71 -5.77 -7.77
C ASP A 17 -2.59 -5.30 -6.82
N VAL A 18 -2.93 -4.57 -5.75
CA VAL A 18 -1.97 -4.14 -4.72
C VAL A 18 -1.33 -5.34 -4.02
N SER A 19 -2.11 -6.37 -3.71
CA SER A 19 -1.60 -7.57 -3.04
C SER A 19 -0.63 -8.35 -3.93
N ILE A 20 -0.97 -8.53 -5.21
CA ILE A 20 -0.12 -9.20 -6.20
C ILE A 20 1.18 -8.42 -6.40
N TRP A 21 1.08 -7.09 -6.52
CA TRP A 21 2.25 -6.23 -6.63
C TRP A 21 3.12 -6.31 -5.37
N PHE A 22 2.54 -6.24 -4.17
CA PHE A 22 3.28 -6.30 -2.90
C PHE A 22 4.06 -7.61 -2.75
N GLU A 23 3.44 -8.75 -3.08
CA GLU A 23 4.10 -10.05 -3.00
C GLU A 23 5.31 -10.16 -3.95
N TRP A 24 5.20 -9.60 -5.16
CA TRP A 24 6.33 -9.50 -6.08
C TRP A 24 7.42 -8.55 -5.53
N ALA A 25 7.03 -7.32 -5.14
CA ALA A 25 7.94 -6.30 -4.66
C ALA A 25 8.69 -6.76 -3.39
N ARG A 26 8.05 -7.52 -2.51
CA ARG A 26 8.64 -8.12 -1.32
C ARG A 26 9.67 -9.21 -1.68
N LYS A 27 9.40 -10.05 -2.70
CA LYS A 27 10.35 -11.06 -3.19
C LYS A 27 11.62 -10.43 -3.78
N GLU A 28 11.44 -9.34 -4.52
CA GLU A 28 12.54 -8.53 -5.07
C GLU A 28 13.24 -7.65 -4.01
N ARG A 29 12.78 -7.70 -2.74
CA ARG A 29 13.27 -6.87 -1.62
C ARG A 29 13.17 -5.37 -1.89
N LEU A 30 12.19 -4.93 -2.67
CA LEU A 30 11.88 -3.51 -2.90
C LEU A 30 11.06 -2.91 -1.74
N VAL A 31 10.31 -3.75 -1.02
CA VAL A 31 9.51 -3.37 0.16
C VAL A 31 9.61 -4.46 1.24
N LEU A 32 9.45 -4.07 2.50
CA LEU A 32 9.51 -4.95 3.67
C LEU A 32 8.12 -5.29 4.22
N ALA A 33 7.27 -4.28 4.36
CA ALA A 33 5.95 -4.39 4.95
C ALA A 33 4.99 -3.37 4.34
N MET A 34 3.70 -3.59 4.50
CA MET A 34 2.63 -2.69 4.05
C MET A 34 1.66 -2.45 5.21
N SER A 35 1.23 -1.21 5.38
CA SER A 35 0.22 -0.83 6.37
C SER A 35 -0.51 0.44 5.95
N SER A 36 -1.82 0.50 6.13
CA SER A 36 -2.63 1.73 6.00
C SER A 36 -2.38 2.57 4.73
N GLY A 37 -2.17 1.93 3.57
CA GLY A 37 -1.94 2.63 2.30
C GLY A 37 -0.48 2.98 1.98
N VAL A 38 0.46 2.62 2.85
CA VAL A 38 1.90 2.80 2.62
C VAL A 38 2.66 1.47 2.63
N VAL A 39 3.82 1.46 1.97
CA VAL A 39 4.85 0.43 2.09
C VAL A 39 6.09 0.98 2.78
N TYR A 40 6.79 0.10 3.48
CA TYR A 40 8.07 0.40 4.11
C TYR A 40 9.20 -0.14 3.24
N THR A 41 10.11 0.74 2.80
CA THR A 41 11.29 0.37 2.00
C THR A 41 12.37 -0.27 2.86
N PRO A 42 13.36 -0.98 2.27
CA PRO A 42 14.53 -1.47 2.99
C PRO A 42 15.32 -0.38 3.72
N ASP A 43 15.27 0.85 3.22
CA ASP A 43 15.93 2.02 3.81
C ASP A 43 15.13 2.62 4.99
N GLY A 44 13.96 2.05 5.30
CA GLY A 44 13.10 2.47 6.41
C GLY A 44 12.16 3.62 6.06
N GLU A 45 12.00 3.95 4.77
CA GLU A 45 11.08 4.99 4.32
C GLU A 45 9.66 4.46 4.21
N ALA A 46 8.67 5.27 4.61
CA ALA A 46 7.26 5.01 4.34
C ALA A 46 6.86 5.74 3.06
N VAL A 47 6.43 4.99 2.04
CA VAL A 47 6.03 5.51 0.72
C VAL A 47 4.60 5.09 0.43
N GLU A 48 3.79 5.96 -0.18
CA GLU A 48 2.44 5.61 -0.59
C GLU A 48 2.46 4.45 -1.61
N ILE A 49 1.53 3.51 -1.48
CA ILE A 49 1.47 2.32 -2.35
C ILE A 49 1.41 2.73 -3.82
N GLU A 50 0.55 3.68 -4.18
CA GLU A 50 0.39 4.13 -5.57
C GLU A 50 1.69 4.73 -6.12
N GLU A 51 2.36 5.55 -5.32
CA GLU A 51 3.66 6.13 -5.70
C GLU A 51 4.71 5.03 -5.90
N MET A 52 4.79 4.05 -4.99
CA MET A 52 5.76 2.97 -5.11
C MET A 52 5.45 2.04 -6.29
N MET A 53 4.18 1.80 -6.60
CA MET A 53 3.75 1.05 -7.79
C MET A 53 4.14 1.76 -9.10
N GLN A 54 4.13 3.10 -9.12
CA GLN A 54 4.61 3.87 -10.27
C GLN A 54 6.14 3.83 -10.41
N ARG A 55 6.88 3.88 -9.29
CA ARG A 55 8.34 3.76 -9.27
C ARG A 55 8.81 2.36 -9.67
N CYS A 56 8.07 1.34 -9.25
CA CYS A 56 8.40 -0.06 -9.43
C CYS A 56 7.20 -0.84 -9.99
N PRO A 57 6.87 -0.68 -11.28
CA PRO A 57 5.84 -1.50 -11.89
C PRO A 57 6.31 -2.96 -11.93
N LYS A 58 5.43 -3.87 -11.51
CA LYS A 58 5.66 -5.31 -11.67
C LYS A 58 5.90 -5.58 -13.17
N LYS A 59 6.99 -6.26 -13.50
CA LYS A 59 7.26 -6.73 -14.87
C LYS A 59 6.65 -8.13 -15.02
N ASP A 60 5.91 -8.35 -16.10
CA ASP A 60 5.34 -9.65 -16.47
C ASP A 60 6.41 -10.73 -16.72
#